data_AF-A0A842XVW2-F1
#
_entry.id   AF-A0A842XVW2-F1
#
_cell.length_a   1.000
_cell.length_b   1.000
_cell.length_c   1.000
_cell.angle_alpha   90.00
_cell.angle_beta   90.00
_cell.angle_gamma   90.00
#
_symmetry.space_group_name_H-M   'P 1'
#
loop_
_entity.id
_entity.type
_entity.pdbx_description
1 polymer ?
#
loop_
_entity_poly.entity_id
_entity_poly.type
_entity_poly.pdbx_seq_one_letter_code
_entity_poly.pdbx_strand_id
1 'polypeptide(L)'
;MSEEAEKIKKFVAFKKKLEEKVEGLESELNEQRLMLEAVDSILLEKGFKRAEIAKTPVTAEVSPPKEEALVELPPQPPAKDENVIPLKTVTGEPLATLYIEQDSLRIVLAEDRNFNINTPPFTQFLVERVLAKMQEKDSELARTGQLTTDKIFSYNIVQE
;
A
#
# COMPACT_ATOMS: atom_id res chain seq x y z
N MET A 1 12.09 -39.13 -35.03
CA MET A 1 13.32 -38.39 -35.37
C MET A 1 13.08 -37.00 -35.95
N SER A 2 12.27 -36.81 -37.01
CA SER A 2 12.10 -35.47 -37.62
C SER A 2 11.30 -34.47 -36.75
N GLU A 3 10.27 -34.94 -36.04
CA GLU A 3 9.41 -34.05 -35.23
C GLU A 3 10.10 -33.51 -33.96
N GLU A 4 10.99 -34.28 -33.33
CA GLU A 4 11.74 -33.83 -32.16
C GLU A 4 12.75 -32.74 -32.53
N ALA A 5 13.43 -32.87 -33.67
CA ALA A 5 14.35 -31.85 -34.17
C ALA A 5 13.62 -30.52 -34.46
N GLU A 6 12.41 -30.57 -35.03
CA GLU A 6 11.60 -29.37 -35.24
C GLU A 6 11.14 -28.72 -33.93
N LYS A 7 10.73 -29.53 -32.94
CA LYS A 7 10.38 -29.04 -31.60
C LYS A 7 11.57 -28.33 -30.95
N ILE A 8 12.75 -28.93 -30.97
CA ILE A 8 13.98 -28.34 -30.41
C ILE A 8 14.29 -27.00 -31.10
N LYS A 9 14.16 -26.93 -32.43
CA LYS A 9 14.40 -25.69 -33.19
C LYS A 9 13.42 -24.57 -32.79
N LYS A 10 12.13 -24.90 -32.58
CA LYS A 10 11.11 -23.95 -32.08
C LYS A 10 11.44 -23.47 -30.66
N PHE A 11 11.87 -24.36 -29.77
CA PHE A 11 12.26 -24.00 -28.41
C PHE A 11 13.47 -23.06 -28.38
N VAL A 12 14.49 -23.31 -29.21
CA VAL A 12 15.66 -22.41 -29.31
C VAL A 12 15.26 -21.02 -29.82
N ALA A 13 14.39 -20.95 -30.83
CA ALA A 13 13.87 -19.67 -31.32
C ALA A 13 13.04 -18.93 -30.26
N PHE A 14 12.22 -19.66 -29.51
CA PHE A 14 11.44 -19.08 -28.41
C PHE A 14 12.33 -18.58 -27.28
N LYS A 15 13.35 -19.36 -26.89
CA LYS A 15 14.34 -18.96 -25.89
C LYS A 15 15.01 -17.65 -26.30
N LYS A 16 15.51 -17.56 -27.54
CA LYS A 16 16.15 -16.34 -28.04
C LYS A 16 15.23 -15.12 -27.98
N LYS A 17 13.97 -15.27 -28.40
CA LYS A 17 12.98 -14.19 -28.33
C LYS A 17 12.70 -13.74 -26.89
N LEU A 18 12.74 -14.68 -25.95
CA LEU A 18 12.55 -14.39 -24.53
C LEU A 18 13.77 -13.65 -23.96
N GLU A 19 14.99 -14.08 -24.30
CA GLU A 19 16.25 -13.42 -23.92
C GLU A 19 16.29 -11.98 -24.44
N GLU A 20 15.97 -11.73 -25.73
CA GLU A 20 15.91 -10.38 -26.30
C GLU A 20 14.89 -9.48 -25.58
N LYS A 21 13.75 -10.03 -25.17
CA LYS A 21 12.73 -9.28 -24.43
C LYS A 21 13.17 -8.96 -23.00
N VAL A 22 13.87 -9.88 -22.34
CA VAL A 22 14.43 -9.66 -21.01
C VAL A 22 15.47 -8.54 -21.05
N GLU A 23 16.41 -8.60 -22.00
CA GLU A 23 17.46 -7.58 -22.16
C GLU A 23 16.86 -6.19 -22.41
N GLY A 24 15.83 -6.10 -23.26
CA GLY A 24 15.12 -4.83 -23.52
C GLY A 24 14.47 -4.24 -22.25
N LEU A 25 13.78 -5.08 -21.47
CA LEU A 25 13.15 -4.66 -20.22
C LEU A 25 14.18 -4.26 -19.15
N GLU A 26 15.31 -4.96 -19.07
CA GLU A 26 16.40 -4.60 -18.15
C GLU A 26 17.00 -3.25 -18.51
N SER A 27 17.18 -2.95 -19.80
CA SER A 27 17.66 -1.65 -20.27
C SER A 27 16.68 -0.52 -19.92
N GLU A 28 15.38 -0.71 -20.17
CA GLU A 28 14.33 0.27 -19.85
C GLU A 28 14.27 0.53 -18.34
N LEU A 29 14.35 -0.54 -17.54
CA LEU A 29 14.36 -0.44 -16.09
C LEU A 29 15.61 0.28 -15.56
N ASN A 30 16.76 0.09 -16.20
CA ASN A 30 17.98 0.80 -15.85
C ASN A 30 17.86 2.30 -16.17
N GLU A 31 17.33 2.67 -17.34
CA GLU A 31 17.10 4.08 -17.71
C GLU A 31 16.15 4.77 -16.71
N GLN A 32 15.05 4.11 -16.34
CA GLN A 32 14.11 4.62 -15.35
C GLN A 32 14.75 4.81 -13.97
N ARG A 33 15.64 3.89 -13.55
CA ARG A 33 16.40 4.02 -12.30
C ARG A 33 17.34 5.23 -12.32
N LEU A 34 18.05 5.46 -13.42
CA LEU A 34 18.90 6.66 -13.56
C LEU A 34 18.08 7.95 -13.45
N MET A 35 16.89 7.99 -14.08
CA MET A 35 16.00 9.14 -13.96
C MET A 35 15.53 9.37 -12.52
N LEU A 36 15.18 8.29 -11.80
CA LEU A 36 14.78 8.36 -10.39
C LEU A 36 15.93 8.91 -9.51
N GLU A 37 17.15 8.40 -9.69
CA GLU A 37 18.33 8.85 -8.94
C GLU A 37 18.63 10.34 -9.17
N ALA A 38 18.45 10.81 -10.41
CA ALA A 38 18.60 12.23 -10.72
C ALA A 38 17.56 13.09 -9.98
N VAL A 39 16.30 12.64 -9.91
CA VAL A 39 15.23 13.33 -9.16
C VAL A 39 15.55 13.35 -7.66
N ASP A 40 15.94 12.22 -7.09
CA ASP A 40 16.29 12.13 -5.66
C ASP A 40 17.46 13.05 -5.31
N SER A 41 18.48 13.12 -6.18
CA SER A 41 19.62 14.04 -6.00
C SER A 41 19.17 15.50 -5.98
N ILE A 42 18.25 15.88 -6.86
CA ILE A 42 17.67 17.24 -6.90
C ILE A 42 16.81 17.50 -5.66
N LEU A 43 16.00 16.53 -5.23
CA LEU A 43 15.17 16.66 -4.03
C LEU A 43 16.00 16.74 -2.76
N LEU A 44 17.12 16.04 -2.66
CA LEU A 44 18.06 16.20 -1.55
C LEU A 44 18.66 17.62 -1.57
N GLU A 45 19.17 18.07 -2.72
CA GLU A 45 19.75 19.42 -2.84
C GLU A 45 18.76 20.54 -2.50
N LYS A 46 17.50 20.43 -2.96
CA LYS A 46 16.47 21.46 -2.76
C LYS A 46 15.65 21.28 -1.47
N GLY A 47 15.55 20.06 -0.96
CA GLY A 47 14.77 19.67 0.22
C GLY A 47 15.50 19.95 1.53
N PHE A 48 16.84 20.02 1.53
CA PHE A 48 17.61 20.52 2.69
C PHE A 48 17.68 22.05 2.71
N LYS A 49 16.54 22.74 2.66
CA LYS A 49 16.46 24.12 3.15
C LYS A 49 16.36 24.09 4.67
N ARG A 50 17.46 24.46 5.32
CA ARG A 50 17.58 24.78 6.74
C ARG A 50 16.29 25.38 7.29
N ALA A 51 15.57 24.63 8.13
CA ALA A 51 14.65 25.22 9.08
C ALA A 51 15.50 25.96 10.11
N GLU A 52 15.67 27.26 9.91
CA GLU A 52 16.24 28.15 10.91
C GLU A 52 15.24 28.21 12.07
N ILE A 53 15.58 27.48 13.12
CA ILE A 53 14.85 27.42 14.38
C ILE A 53 15.07 28.77 15.08
N ALA A 54 14.29 29.79 14.72
CA ALA A 54 14.22 31.04 15.46
C ALA A 54 12.99 31.02 16.39
N LYS A 55 13.30 31.21 17.67
CA LYS A 55 12.43 31.20 18.85
C LYS A 55 11.21 32.14 18.73
N THR A 56 10.08 31.68 19.29
CA THR A 56 8.94 32.39 19.93
C THR A 56 9.11 33.89 20.23
N PRO A 57 8.05 34.73 20.17
CA PRO A 57 7.01 34.71 21.22
C PRO A 57 5.54 34.97 20.84
N VAL A 58 4.69 34.40 21.69
CA VAL A 58 3.33 34.77 22.11
C VAL A 58 2.89 36.20 21.77
N THR A 59 1.72 36.36 21.15
CA THR A 59 0.77 37.44 21.51
C THR A 59 -0.66 36.97 21.24
N ALA A 60 -1.48 37.13 22.26
CA ALA A 60 -2.89 36.80 22.32
C ALA A 60 -3.77 37.91 21.70
N GLU A 61 -5.08 37.63 21.67
CA GLU A 61 -6.21 38.55 21.45
C GLU A 61 -6.45 38.88 19.96
N VAL A 62 -7.65 38.90 19.39
CA VAL A 62 -8.96 39.36 19.87
C VAL A 62 -10.04 38.70 18.98
N SER A 63 -11.07 38.08 19.58
CA SER A 63 -12.41 37.96 18.99
C SER A 63 -13.25 39.18 19.41
N PRO A 64 -14.35 39.59 18.73
CA PRO A 64 -15.68 39.03 19.02
C PRO A 64 -16.69 39.20 17.82
N PRO A 65 -18.04 39.10 17.96
CA PRO A 65 -18.81 37.87 17.73
C PRO A 65 -20.19 38.03 17.01
N LYS A 66 -20.85 36.88 16.72
CA LYS A 66 -22.31 36.61 16.87
C LYS A 66 -23.36 37.02 15.80
N GLU A 67 -24.05 36.00 15.23
CA GLU A 67 -25.53 35.82 15.12
C GLU A 67 -25.81 34.46 14.40
N GLU A 68 -26.13 33.35 15.08
CA GLU A 68 -27.48 32.83 15.49
C GLU A 68 -28.44 32.66 14.27
N ALA A 69 -28.89 31.45 13.84
CA ALA A 69 -29.67 30.43 14.55
C ALA A 69 -29.67 29.06 13.77
N LEU A 70 -29.33 27.90 14.39
CA LEU A 70 -30.21 26.83 14.97
C LEU A 70 -30.86 25.90 13.88
N VAL A 71 -30.80 24.55 13.82
CA VAL A 71 -30.55 23.37 14.71
C VAL A 71 -30.21 22.18 13.73
N GLU A 72 -29.37 21.14 13.96
CA GLU A 72 -29.50 20.05 14.94
C GLU A 72 -28.32 19.04 14.84
N LEU A 73 -27.90 18.53 16.01
CA LEU A 73 -26.96 17.43 16.35
C LEU A 73 -25.43 17.72 16.31
N PRO A 74 -24.72 17.44 17.43
CA PRO A 74 -23.36 17.93 17.66
C PRO A 74 -22.35 17.16 16.80
N PRO A 75 -21.38 17.84 16.14
CA PRO A 75 -20.13 17.20 15.84
C PRO A 75 -19.47 16.93 17.20
N GLN A 76 -19.38 15.66 17.58
CA GLN A 76 -18.45 15.28 18.63
C GLN A 76 -17.10 15.93 18.29
N PRO A 77 -16.44 16.60 19.25
CA PRO A 77 -15.07 17.02 19.04
C PRO A 77 -14.30 15.77 18.60
N PRO A 78 -13.45 15.83 17.55
CA PRO A 78 -12.63 14.68 17.22
C PRO A 78 -11.82 14.35 18.47
N ALA A 79 -12.22 13.26 19.12
CA ALA A 79 -11.48 12.67 20.19
C ALA A 79 -10.08 12.47 19.64
N LYS A 80 -9.12 13.04 20.35
CA LYS A 80 -7.72 12.82 20.08
C LYS A 80 -7.47 11.31 20.15
N ASP A 81 -6.62 10.87 19.23
CA ASP A 81 -5.98 9.57 19.19
C ASP A 81 -6.90 8.44 18.70
N GLU A 82 -6.54 7.52 17.82
CA GLU A 82 -5.38 7.12 17.03
C GLU A 82 -5.98 6.00 16.13
N ASN A 83 -5.30 5.52 15.08
CA ASN A 83 -5.67 4.31 14.29
C ASN A 83 -6.45 4.43 12.96
N VAL A 84 -6.73 5.63 12.44
CA VAL A 84 -7.21 5.77 11.05
C VAL A 84 -6.07 6.22 10.15
N ILE A 85 -5.64 5.35 9.23
CA ILE A 85 -4.54 5.62 8.29
C ILE A 85 -5.08 5.67 6.85
N PRO A 86 -5.08 6.84 6.19
CA PRO A 86 -5.46 6.93 4.79
C PRO A 86 -4.32 6.41 3.89
N LEU A 87 -4.62 5.46 3.03
CA LEU A 87 -3.72 4.96 2.00
C LEU A 87 -3.91 5.80 0.73
N LYS A 88 -2.83 6.42 0.27
CA LYS A 88 -2.82 7.30 -0.90
C LYS A 88 -1.79 6.85 -1.92
N THR A 89 -2.00 7.20 -3.19
CA THR A 89 -0.99 7.08 -4.24
C THR A 89 0.17 8.06 -3.99
N VAL A 90 1.26 7.90 -4.73
CA VAL A 90 2.35 8.90 -4.80
C VAL A 90 1.86 10.28 -5.29
N THR A 91 0.75 10.31 -6.03
CA THR A 91 0.10 11.55 -6.51
C THR A 91 -0.85 12.16 -5.47
N GLY A 92 -1.05 11.51 -4.32
CA GLY A 92 -1.92 11.98 -3.23
C GLY A 92 -3.39 11.59 -3.37
N GLU A 93 -3.74 10.76 -4.36
CA GLU A 93 -5.10 10.25 -4.57
C GLU A 93 -5.45 9.19 -3.52
N PRO A 94 -6.62 9.26 -2.86
CA PRO A 94 -7.02 8.27 -1.87
C PRO A 94 -7.35 6.93 -2.54
N LEU A 95 -6.79 5.85 -2.03
CA LEU A 95 -7.05 4.47 -2.49
C LEU A 95 -7.91 3.70 -1.49
N ALA A 96 -7.62 3.86 -0.21
CA ALA A 96 -8.31 3.16 0.86
C ALA A 96 -8.13 3.88 2.20
N THR A 97 -8.99 3.57 3.16
CA THR A 97 -8.86 3.98 4.55
C THR A 97 -8.67 2.74 5.41
N LEU A 98 -7.59 2.73 6.18
CA LEU A 98 -7.27 1.68 7.14
C LEU A 98 -7.78 2.09 8.52
N TYR A 99 -8.54 1.22 9.15
CA TYR A 99 -8.99 1.35 10.54
C TYR A 99 -8.30 0.24 11.34
N ILE A 100 -7.48 0.63 12.30
CA ILE A 100 -6.80 -0.30 13.21
C ILE A 100 -7.57 -0.30 14.55
N GLU A 101 -7.90 -1.48 15.03
CA GLU A 101 -8.45 -1.69 16.38
C GLU A 101 -7.42 -2.48 17.19
N GLN A 102 -7.70 -2.78 18.47
CA GLN A 102 -6.72 -3.48 19.30
C GLN A 102 -6.31 -4.85 18.71
N ASP A 103 -7.27 -5.60 18.18
CA ASP A 103 -7.07 -6.96 17.66
C ASP A 103 -7.63 -7.16 16.24
N SER A 104 -8.03 -6.07 15.57
CA SER A 104 -8.70 -6.12 14.28
C SER A 104 -8.16 -5.03 13.34
N LEU A 105 -8.18 -5.32 12.05
CA LEU A 105 -7.75 -4.38 11.01
C LEU A 105 -8.78 -4.42 9.89
N ARG A 106 -9.34 -3.25 9.58
CA ARG A 106 -10.34 -3.09 8.53
C ARG A 106 -9.85 -2.13 7.46
N ILE A 107 -9.89 -2.58 6.21
CA ILE A 107 -9.54 -1.76 5.04
C ILE A 107 -10.84 -1.46 4.29
N VAL A 108 -11.10 -0.18 4.05
CA VAL A 108 -12.23 0.29 3.24
C VAL A 108 -11.67 0.96 1.99
N LEU A 109 -11.94 0.39 0.82
CA LEU A 109 -11.50 0.96 -0.46
C LEU A 109 -12.29 2.22 -0.79
N ALA A 110 -11.67 3.15 -1.53
CA ALA A 110 -12.33 4.37 -1.97
C ALA A 110 -13.40 4.07 -3.04
N GLU A 111 -14.60 4.63 -2.89
CA GLU A 111 -15.77 4.36 -3.74
C GLU A 111 -15.60 4.87 -5.19
N ASP A 112 -14.73 5.86 -5.39
CA ASP A 112 -14.42 6.42 -6.71
C ASP A 112 -13.57 5.50 -7.58
N ARG A 113 -13.12 4.35 -7.05
CA ARG A 113 -12.21 3.43 -7.72
C ARG A 113 -12.75 2.01 -7.78
N ASN A 114 -12.72 1.44 -8.99
CA ASN A 114 -13.08 0.05 -9.21
C ASN A 114 -11.82 -0.83 -9.05
N PHE A 115 -11.71 -1.49 -7.90
CA PHE A 115 -10.66 -2.47 -7.64
C PHE A 115 -11.15 -3.87 -8.00
N ASN A 116 -10.40 -4.58 -8.84
CA ASN A 116 -10.71 -5.95 -9.23
C ASN A 116 -9.72 -6.92 -8.57
N ILE A 117 -10.24 -7.90 -7.83
CA ILE A 117 -9.45 -8.95 -7.17
C ILE A 117 -8.63 -9.80 -8.15
N ASN A 118 -9.06 -9.88 -9.41
CA ASN A 118 -8.37 -10.63 -10.45
C ASN A 118 -7.18 -9.87 -11.04
N THR A 119 -7.01 -8.59 -10.68
CA THR A 119 -5.86 -7.79 -11.11
C THR A 119 -4.62 -8.26 -10.33
N PRO A 120 -3.61 -8.84 -10.99
CA PRO A 120 -2.37 -9.20 -10.32
C PRO A 120 -1.70 -7.94 -9.72
N PRO A 121 -1.00 -8.05 -8.58
CA PRO A 121 -0.65 -9.27 -7.86
C PRO A 121 -1.58 -9.60 -6.67
N PHE A 122 -2.82 -9.10 -6.62
CA PHE A 122 -3.66 -9.18 -5.41
C PHE A 122 -3.80 -10.59 -4.84
N THR A 123 -4.37 -11.53 -5.59
CA THR A 123 -4.58 -12.90 -5.11
C THR A 123 -3.27 -13.64 -4.85
N GLN A 124 -2.34 -13.61 -5.82
CA GLN A 124 -1.10 -14.39 -5.74
C GLN A 124 -0.15 -13.91 -4.64
N PHE A 125 -0.12 -12.61 -4.37
CA PHE A 125 0.76 -12.03 -3.37
C PHE A 125 0.05 -11.85 -2.03
N LEU A 126 -0.98 -11.00 -1.98
CA LEU A 126 -1.59 -10.65 -0.69
C LEU A 126 -2.33 -11.85 -0.10
N VAL A 127 -3.19 -12.50 -0.86
CA VAL A 127 -4.03 -13.59 -0.34
C VAL A 127 -3.20 -14.87 -0.11
N GLU A 128 -2.57 -15.39 -1.16
CA GLU A 128 -1.91 -16.70 -1.11
C GLU A 128 -0.55 -16.67 -0.39
N ARG A 129 0.26 -15.63 -0.63
CA ARG A 129 1.64 -15.60 -0.15
C ARG A 129 1.80 -14.91 1.21
N VAL A 130 0.92 -13.97 1.55
CA VAL A 130 0.97 -13.25 2.84
C VAL A 130 -0.10 -13.78 3.79
N LEU A 131 -1.38 -13.54 3.51
CA LEU A 131 -2.48 -13.83 4.45
C LEU A 131 -2.62 -15.33 4.76
N ALA A 132 -2.60 -16.19 3.74
CA ALA A 132 -2.68 -17.63 3.94
C ALA A 132 -1.46 -18.19 4.70
N LYS A 133 -0.26 -17.64 4.46
CA LYS A 133 0.97 -18.05 5.17
C LYS A 133 0.96 -17.63 6.64
N MET A 134 0.38 -16.47 6.96
CA MET A 134 0.17 -16.04 8.34
C MET A 134 -0.79 -17.00 9.07
N GLN A 135 -1.92 -17.33 8.44
CA GLN A 135 -2.88 -18.27 9.01
C GLN A 135 -2.29 -19.68 9.22
N GLU A 136 -1.53 -20.20 8.24
CA GLU A 136 -0.87 -21.50 8.35
C GLU A 136 0.11 -21.53 9.54
N LYS A 137 0.95 -20.50 9.67
CA LYS A 137 1.90 -20.37 10.78
C LYS A 137 1.21 -20.33 12.14
N ASP A 138 0.14 -19.55 12.26
CA ASP A 138 -0.60 -19.43 13.52
C ASP A 138 -1.34 -20.72 13.86
N SER A 139 -1.88 -21.43 12.86
CA SER A 139 -2.49 -22.74 13.04
C SER A 139 -1.49 -23.79 13.55
N GLU A 140 -0.26 -23.78 13.03
CA GLU A 140 0.82 -24.64 13.53
C GLU A 140 1.21 -24.30 14.98
N LEU A 141 1.30 -23.02 15.31
CA LEU A 141 1.57 -22.57 16.68
C LEU A 141 0.44 -22.96 17.63
N ALA A 142 -0.82 -22.89 17.18
CA ALA A 142 -1.95 -23.35 17.95
C ALA A 142 -1.92 -24.86 18.18
N ARG A 143 -1.55 -25.64 17.15
CA ARG A 143 -1.39 -27.09 17.25
C ARG A 143 -0.28 -27.49 18.24
N THR A 144 0.78 -26.69 18.34
CA THR A 144 1.88 -26.92 19.29
C THR A 144 1.59 -26.37 20.69
N GLY A 145 0.42 -25.76 20.92
CA GLY A 145 0.00 -25.20 22.20
C GLY A 145 0.66 -23.88 22.57
N GLN A 146 1.36 -23.23 21.63
CA GLN A 146 2.00 -21.92 21.83
C GLN A 146 1.04 -20.75 21.58
N LEU A 147 -0.03 -20.99 20.81
CA LEU A 147 -1.10 -20.03 20.53
C LEU A 147 -2.46 -20.62 20.89
N THR A 148 -3.39 -19.80 21.35
CA THR A 148 -4.76 -20.25 21.60
C THR A 148 -5.58 -20.16 20.31
N THR A 149 -6.56 -21.06 20.13
CA THR A 149 -7.34 -21.15 18.88
C THR A 149 -8.12 -19.87 18.57
N ASP A 150 -8.47 -19.08 19.59
CA ASP A 150 -9.13 -17.77 19.46
C ASP A 150 -8.22 -16.68 18.87
N LYS A 151 -6.89 -16.87 18.93
CA LYS A 151 -5.91 -15.89 18.43
C LYS A 151 -5.35 -16.22 17.06
N ILE A 152 -5.86 -17.25 16.39
CA ILE A 152 -5.40 -17.59 15.05
C ILE A 152 -5.81 -16.47 14.09
N PHE A 153 -4.84 -15.98 13.31
CA PHE A 153 -5.10 -15.01 12.27
C PHE A 153 -6.22 -15.46 11.33
N SER A 154 -7.18 -14.57 11.11
CA SER A 154 -8.29 -14.77 10.18
C SER A 154 -8.51 -13.50 9.37
N TYR A 155 -8.98 -13.67 8.14
CA TYR A 155 -9.27 -12.57 7.23
C TYR A 155 -10.54 -12.87 6.45
N ASN A 156 -11.23 -11.81 6.05
CA ASN A 156 -12.41 -11.88 5.19
C ASN A 156 -12.31 -10.80 4.12
N ILE A 157 -12.59 -11.16 2.88
CA ILE A 157 -12.59 -10.26 1.73
C ILE A 157 -14.05 -10.16 1.27
N VAL A 158 -14.66 -9.00 1.49
CA VAL A 158 -16.03 -8.72 1.06
C VAL A 158 -15.98 -8.08 -0.32
N GLN A 159 -16.78 -8.60 -1.25
CA GLN A 159 -16.98 -8.05 -2.58
C GLN A 159 -18.47 -7.68 -2.72
N GLU A 160 -18.73 -6.56 -3.40
CA GLU A 160 -20.08 -6.16 -3.85
C GLU A 160 -20.45 -6.81 -5.19
#